data_AF-A0A7G6STP8-F1
#
_entry.id   AF-A0A7G6STP8-F1
#
_cell.length_a   1.000
_cell.length_b   1.000
_cell.length_c   1.000
_cell.angle_alpha   90.00
_cell.angle_beta   90.00
_cell.angle_gamma   90.00
#
_symmetry.space_group_name_H-M   'P 1'
#
loop_
_entity.id
_entity.type
_entity.pdbx_description
1 polymer ?
#
loop_
_entity_poly.entity_id
_entity_poly.type
_entity_poly.pdbx_seq_one_letter_code
_entity_poly.pdbx_strand_id
1 'polypeptide(L)'
;MSPPKPGKIASQFMAHKREMRLSAAWKALRGNDKLILERIEEEFMAHAGTTDTLPVTFTDFEEWGVRRAAIAECIARVEALGFVECIERGRASKAEHRFPTKYRLTYAHGPKVRVTDEWARVTDEDDAQRRIDAAIADLEARSSALSIKLKKRAEQRAEQRALHGRKAA
;
A
#
# COMPACT_ATOMS: atom_id res chain seq x y z
N MET A 1 18.31 -12.67 -27.00
CA MET A 1 18.10 -11.23 -27.30
C MET A 1 19.44 -10.61 -27.63
N SER A 2 19.55 -9.86 -28.73
CA SER A 2 20.74 -9.04 -28.99
C SER A 2 20.88 -7.98 -27.88
N PRO A 3 22.09 -7.68 -27.42
CA PRO A 3 22.29 -6.69 -26.36
C PRO A 3 21.80 -5.31 -26.81
N PRO A 4 21.26 -4.49 -25.88
CA PRO A 4 20.88 -3.14 -26.21
C PRO A 4 22.10 -2.34 -26.68
N LYS A 5 21.86 -1.33 -27.53
CA LYS A 5 22.92 -0.40 -27.95
C LYS A 5 23.53 0.29 -26.72
N PRO A 6 24.82 0.65 -26.73
CA PRO A 6 25.43 1.43 -25.66
C PRO A 6 24.58 2.67 -25.32
N GLY A 7 24.32 2.89 -24.03
CA GLY A 7 23.48 3.99 -23.55
C GLY A 7 21.96 3.79 -23.69
N LYS A 8 21.49 2.60 -24.11
CA LYS A 8 20.07 2.24 -24.11
C LYS A 8 19.79 1.20 -23.04
N ILE A 9 18.68 1.37 -22.33
CA ILE A 9 18.16 0.38 -21.38
C ILE A 9 17.19 -0.53 -22.15
N ALA A 10 17.36 -1.85 -22.02
CA ALA A 10 16.64 -2.83 -22.85
C ALA A 10 15.16 -3.02 -22.46
N SER A 11 14.81 -2.73 -21.21
CA SER A 11 13.49 -2.97 -20.64
C SER A 11 13.00 -1.73 -19.88
N GLN A 12 11.77 -1.81 -19.36
CA GLN A 12 11.28 -0.84 -18.40
C GLN A 12 12.19 -0.82 -17.17
N PHE A 13 12.33 0.36 -16.56
CA PHE A 13 13.12 0.58 -15.36
C PHE A 13 12.47 1.67 -14.52
N MET A 14 12.72 1.62 -13.21
CA MET A 14 12.27 2.64 -12.28
C MET A 14 13.45 3.53 -11.88
N ALA A 15 13.34 4.83 -12.12
CA ALA A 15 14.37 5.79 -11.74
C ALA A 15 14.12 6.30 -10.30
N HIS A 16 15.14 6.22 -9.46
CA HIS A 16 15.12 6.81 -8.12
C HIS A 16 16.07 8.00 -8.06
N LYS A 17 15.59 9.16 -7.60
CA LYS A 17 16.47 10.31 -7.36
C LYS A 17 17.49 9.97 -6.27
N ARG A 18 18.73 10.43 -6.44
CA ARG A 18 19.78 10.25 -5.42
C ARG A 18 19.40 10.89 -4.09
N GLU A 19 18.82 12.09 -4.14
CA GLU A 19 18.32 12.81 -2.95
C GLU A 19 17.27 12.00 -2.19
N MET A 20 16.31 11.38 -2.89
CA MET A 20 15.30 10.52 -2.29
C MET A 20 15.95 9.36 -1.55
N ARG A 21 16.89 8.65 -2.19
CA ARG A 21 17.57 7.48 -1.61
C ARG A 21 18.43 7.83 -0.38
N LEU A 22 18.87 9.08 -0.27
CA LEU A 22 19.68 9.56 0.86
C LEU A 22 18.86 10.25 1.95
N SER A 23 17.56 10.50 1.70
CA SER A 23 16.65 11.16 2.63
C SER A 23 16.41 10.36 3.91
N ALA A 24 15.98 11.06 4.98
CA ALA A 24 15.54 10.43 6.21
C ALA A 24 14.35 9.48 5.99
N ALA A 25 13.40 9.87 5.12
CA ALA A 25 12.26 9.02 4.76
C ALA A 25 12.70 7.66 4.20
N TRP A 26 13.65 7.65 3.27
CA TRP A 26 14.10 6.40 2.64
C TRP A 26 14.88 5.51 3.62
N LYS A 27 15.69 6.12 4.50
CA LYS A 27 16.45 5.39 5.53
C LYS A 27 15.53 4.74 6.57
N ALA A 28 14.38 5.35 6.86
CA ALA A 28 13.40 4.81 7.80
C ALA A 28 12.63 3.57 7.28
N LEU A 29 12.65 3.31 5.96
CA LEU A 29 12.01 2.15 5.37
C LEU A 29 12.64 0.83 5.85
N ARG A 30 11.80 -0.09 6.33
CA ARG A 30 12.20 -1.46 6.70
C ARG A 30 12.20 -2.38 5.47
N GLY A 31 12.69 -3.62 5.64
CA GLY A 31 12.80 -4.59 4.54
C GLY A 31 11.47 -4.82 3.79
N ASN A 32 10.39 -5.12 4.52
CA ASN A 32 9.08 -5.33 3.90
C ASN A 32 8.47 -4.04 3.31
N ASP A 33 8.83 -2.86 3.84
CA ASP A 33 8.35 -1.59 3.29
C ASP A 33 8.91 -1.39 1.87
N LYS A 34 10.18 -1.76 1.68
CA LYS A 34 10.82 -1.74 0.35
C LYS A 34 10.17 -2.74 -0.61
N LEU A 35 9.80 -3.93 -0.15
CA LEU A 35 9.07 -4.90 -0.97
C LEU A 35 7.68 -4.39 -1.40
N ILE A 36 6.98 -3.66 -0.53
CA ILE A 36 5.72 -2.99 -0.90
C ILE A 36 5.97 -1.97 -2.02
N LEU A 37 6.99 -1.11 -1.87
CA LEU A 37 7.35 -0.14 -2.90
C LEU A 37 7.72 -0.82 -4.22
N GLU A 38 8.59 -1.82 -4.18
CA GLU A 38 9.03 -2.57 -5.34
C GLU A 38 7.85 -3.20 -6.10
N ARG A 39 6.87 -3.76 -5.39
CA ARG A 39 5.67 -4.31 -6.05
C ARG A 39 4.85 -3.22 -6.74
N ILE A 40 4.66 -2.07 -6.11
CA ILE A 40 3.91 -0.96 -6.72
C ILE A 40 4.68 -0.36 -7.91
N GLU A 41 6.01 -0.26 -7.81
CA GLU A 41 6.89 0.16 -8.89
C GLU A 41 6.86 -0.79 -10.08
N GLU A 42 6.76 -2.10 -9.82
CA GLU A 42 6.55 -3.09 -10.88
C GLU A 42 5.24 -2.83 -11.63
N GLU A 43 4.13 -2.56 -10.93
CA GLU A 43 2.85 -2.22 -11.57
C GLU A 43 2.96 -0.95 -12.43
N PHE A 44 3.70 0.05 -11.94
CA PHE A 44 3.98 1.27 -12.70
C PHE A 44 4.75 0.99 -13.99
N MET A 45 5.78 0.15 -13.92
CA MET A 45 6.58 -0.28 -15.07
C MET A 45 5.76 -1.15 -16.04
N ALA A 46 4.87 -2.01 -15.54
CA ALA A 46 3.96 -2.83 -16.34
C ALA A 46 3.01 -1.95 -17.17
N HIS A 47 2.61 -0.80 -16.63
CA HIS A 47 1.87 0.24 -17.36
C HIS A 47 2.74 1.21 -18.18
N ALA A 48 4.02 0.90 -18.36
CA ALA A 48 5.01 1.73 -19.07
C ALA A 48 5.08 3.18 -18.54
N GLY A 49 4.77 3.40 -17.26
CA GLY A 49 4.75 4.72 -16.62
C GLY A 49 3.70 5.69 -17.19
N THR A 50 2.66 5.17 -17.83
CA THR A 50 1.62 5.99 -18.49
C THR A 50 0.45 6.37 -17.59
N THR A 51 0.34 5.74 -16.41
CA THR A 51 -0.71 5.95 -15.42
C THR A 51 -0.11 6.17 -14.03
N ASP A 52 -0.78 7.00 -13.23
CA ASP A 52 -0.46 7.23 -11.81
C ASP A 52 -1.38 6.43 -10.87
N THR A 53 -2.34 5.70 -11.44
CA THR A 53 -3.34 4.93 -10.71
C THR A 53 -3.02 3.45 -10.86
N LEU A 54 -2.41 2.87 -9.82
CA LEU A 54 -1.78 1.54 -9.85
C LEU A 54 -2.60 0.54 -9.04
N PRO A 55 -3.32 -0.39 -9.68
CA PRO A 55 -4.13 -1.39 -9.00
C PRO A 55 -3.25 -2.48 -8.39
N VAL A 56 -3.21 -2.59 -7.06
CA VAL A 56 -2.48 -3.65 -6.36
C VAL A 56 -3.33 -4.21 -5.22
N THR A 57 -3.36 -5.54 -5.09
CA THR A 57 -4.11 -6.26 -4.05
C THR A 57 -3.21 -6.72 -2.90
N PHE A 58 -3.83 -7.09 -1.79
CA PHE A 58 -3.12 -7.76 -0.68
C PHE A 58 -2.48 -9.08 -1.11
N THR A 59 -3.12 -9.80 -2.03
CA THR A 59 -2.58 -11.06 -2.56
C THR A 59 -1.33 -10.79 -3.40
N ASP A 60 -1.33 -9.74 -4.22
CA ASP A 60 -0.15 -9.40 -5.03
C ASP A 60 1.07 -9.09 -4.15
N PHE A 61 0.88 -8.42 -3.01
CA PHE A 61 1.97 -8.21 -2.04
C PHE A 61 2.43 -9.51 -1.36
N GLU A 62 1.49 -10.41 -1.05
CA GLU A 62 1.81 -11.72 -0.47
C GLU A 62 2.61 -12.58 -1.44
N GLU A 63 2.19 -12.63 -2.71
CA GLU A 63 2.89 -13.32 -3.79
C GLU A 63 4.27 -12.70 -4.09
N TRP A 64 4.41 -11.37 -3.89
CA TRP A 64 5.71 -10.68 -3.96
C TRP A 64 6.65 -10.99 -2.79
N GLY A 65 6.17 -11.72 -1.78
CA GLY A 65 6.98 -12.18 -0.64
C GLY A 65 6.76 -11.39 0.65
N VAL A 66 5.79 -10.48 0.72
CA VAL A 66 5.45 -9.78 1.96
C VAL A 66 4.54 -10.65 2.83
N ARG A 67 4.94 -10.91 4.08
CA ARG A 67 4.06 -11.64 5.01
C ARG A 67 2.73 -10.92 5.16
N ARG A 68 1.62 -11.66 4.98
CA ARG A 68 0.26 -11.13 4.99
C ARG A 68 -0.08 -10.27 6.21
N ALA A 69 0.35 -10.69 7.40
CA ALA A 69 0.13 -9.94 8.64
C ALA A 69 0.86 -8.59 8.69
N ALA A 70 1.97 -8.44 7.97
CA ALA A 70 2.77 -7.22 7.94
C ALA A 70 2.30 -6.22 6.87
N ILE A 71 1.52 -6.65 5.87
CA ILE A 71 1.16 -5.81 4.70
C ILE A 71 0.51 -4.50 5.14
N ALA A 72 -0.48 -4.55 6.04
CA ALA A 72 -1.22 -3.37 6.46
C ALA A 72 -0.32 -2.32 7.15
N GLU A 73 0.57 -2.76 8.03
CA GLU A 73 1.55 -1.88 8.68
C GLU A 73 2.55 -1.32 7.67
N CYS A 74 3.04 -2.14 6.74
CA CYS A 74 4.01 -1.69 5.74
C CYS A 74 3.39 -0.63 4.82
N ILE A 75 2.14 -0.82 4.37
CA ILE A 75 1.38 0.19 3.61
C ILE A 75 1.27 1.48 4.43
N ALA A 76 0.87 1.39 5.70
CA ALA A 76 0.75 2.57 6.55
C ALA A 76 2.09 3.33 6.71
N ARG A 77 3.22 2.61 6.83
CA ARG A 77 4.55 3.23 6.89
C ARG A 77 4.93 3.91 5.59
N VAL A 78 4.79 3.26 4.44
CA VAL A 78 5.19 3.86 3.15
C VAL A 78 4.32 5.05 2.77
N GLU A 79 3.03 5.04 3.15
CA GLU A 79 2.14 6.21 3.04
C GLU A 79 2.57 7.34 3.96
N ALA A 80 2.85 7.06 5.24
CA ALA A 80 3.27 8.06 6.22
C ALA A 80 4.60 8.73 5.88
N LEU A 81 5.52 7.97 5.26
CA LEU A 81 6.79 8.46 4.75
C LEU A 81 6.66 9.20 3.41
N GLY A 82 5.46 9.26 2.82
CA GLY A 82 5.18 10.05 1.63
C GLY A 82 5.68 9.44 0.32
N PHE A 83 5.91 8.13 0.26
CA PHE A 83 6.30 7.45 -0.98
C PHE A 83 5.08 7.02 -1.82
N VAL A 84 3.99 6.69 -1.13
CA VAL A 84 2.76 6.17 -1.73
C VAL A 84 1.55 6.97 -1.24
N GLU A 85 0.58 7.15 -2.10
CA GLU A 85 -0.77 7.61 -1.73
C GLU A 85 -1.79 6.55 -2.14
N CYS A 86 -2.65 6.11 -1.22
CA CYS A 86 -3.82 5.30 -1.56
C CYS A 86 -4.93 6.20 -2.12
N ILE A 87 -5.12 6.18 -3.44
CA ILE A 87 -6.16 6.93 -4.15
C ILE A 87 -7.55 6.33 -3.86
N GLU A 88 -7.65 5.01 -3.92
CA GLU A 88 -8.93 4.31 -3.75
C GLU A 88 -8.72 3.03 -2.94
N ARG A 89 -9.39 2.92 -1.79
CA ARG A 89 -9.35 1.70 -0.98
C ARG A 89 -10.15 0.59 -1.64
N GLY A 90 -9.50 -0.56 -1.83
CA GLY A 90 -10.15 -1.75 -2.33
C GLY A 90 -11.20 -2.32 -1.36
N ARG A 91 -12.02 -3.24 -1.83
CA ARG A 91 -13.03 -3.93 -1.01
C ARG A 91 -13.09 -5.42 -1.35
N ALA A 92 -13.52 -6.21 -0.36
CA ALA A 92 -13.80 -7.61 -0.57
C ALA A 92 -14.84 -7.77 -1.68
N SER A 93 -14.54 -8.62 -2.65
CA SER A 93 -15.43 -8.92 -3.75
C SER A 93 -15.82 -10.39 -3.76
N LYS A 94 -16.93 -10.70 -4.42
CA LYS A 94 -17.31 -12.08 -4.74
C LYS A 94 -17.15 -12.26 -6.25
N ALA A 95 -16.41 -13.29 -6.66
CA ALA A 95 -16.20 -13.69 -8.05
C ALA A 95 -15.48 -12.65 -8.94
N GLU A 96 -15.98 -12.43 -10.15
CA GLU A 96 -15.27 -11.79 -11.28
C GLU A 96 -14.95 -10.30 -11.10
N HIS A 97 -15.72 -9.61 -10.25
CA HIS A 97 -15.50 -8.18 -10.00
C HIS A 97 -14.34 -8.02 -9.03
N ARG A 98 -13.18 -7.53 -9.47
CA ARG A 98 -12.08 -7.20 -8.56
C ARG A 98 -12.14 -5.72 -8.19
N PHE A 99 -12.03 -5.42 -6.89
CA PHE A 99 -11.90 -4.05 -6.39
C PHE A 99 -10.53 -3.90 -5.71
N PRO A 100 -9.44 -3.83 -6.51
CA PRO A 100 -8.10 -3.65 -5.98
C PRO A 100 -7.97 -2.29 -5.28
N THR A 101 -7.00 -2.17 -4.39
CA THR A 101 -6.61 -0.84 -3.91
C THR A 101 -5.79 -0.16 -5.00
N LYS A 102 -6.04 1.12 -5.22
CA LYS A 102 -5.32 1.91 -6.22
C LYS A 102 -4.35 2.84 -5.51
N TYR A 103 -3.08 2.74 -5.88
CA TYR A 103 -1.99 3.51 -5.31
C TYR A 103 -1.41 4.49 -6.33
N ARG A 104 -0.81 5.57 -5.84
CA ARG A 104 0.05 6.48 -6.60
C ARG A 104 1.43 6.50 -5.98
N LEU A 105 2.47 6.38 -6.80
CA LEU A 105 3.84 6.68 -6.39
C LEU A 105 4.07 8.19 -6.48
N THR A 106 4.47 8.82 -5.37
CA THR A 106 4.61 10.28 -5.31
C THR A 106 5.86 10.81 -6.03
N TYR A 107 6.80 9.94 -6.35
CA TYR A 107 8.11 10.23 -6.95
C TYR A 107 8.30 9.64 -8.36
N ALA A 108 7.30 8.91 -8.88
CA ALA A 108 7.42 8.23 -10.16
C ALA A 108 7.32 9.21 -11.33
N HIS A 109 8.29 9.16 -12.24
CA HIS A 109 8.32 10.01 -13.42
C HIS A 109 7.68 9.30 -14.62
N GLY A 110 6.68 9.92 -15.24
CA GLY A 110 6.03 9.42 -16.45
C GLY A 110 5.29 10.53 -17.21
N PRO A 111 4.93 10.32 -18.49
CA PRO A 111 4.37 11.37 -19.35
C PRO A 111 3.05 11.99 -18.84
N LYS A 112 2.29 11.24 -18.04
CA LYS A 112 0.98 11.64 -17.50
C LYS A 112 0.91 11.50 -15.98
N VAL A 113 2.07 11.45 -15.32
CA VAL A 113 2.18 11.12 -13.90
C VAL A 113 2.58 12.37 -13.13
N ARG A 114 1.82 12.69 -12.09
CA ARG A 114 2.10 13.84 -11.24
C ARG A 114 3.11 13.48 -10.15
N VAL A 115 4.29 14.08 -10.24
CA VAL A 115 5.35 14.00 -9.23
C VAL A 115 5.11 15.05 -8.14
N THR A 116 5.02 14.62 -6.88
CA THR A 116 4.83 15.49 -5.72
C THR A 116 5.94 15.39 -4.68
N ASP A 117 6.75 14.33 -4.71
CA ASP A 117 7.89 14.10 -3.82
C ASP A 117 7.55 14.34 -2.34
N GLU A 118 6.45 13.76 -1.86
CA GLU A 118 5.97 13.99 -0.49
C GLU A 118 6.94 13.50 0.58
N TRP A 119 7.79 12.52 0.23
CA TRP A 119 8.94 12.07 1.02
C TRP A 119 9.90 13.21 1.40
N ALA A 120 10.01 14.26 0.58
CA ALA A 120 10.89 15.39 0.84
C ALA A 120 10.40 16.26 2.02
N ARG A 121 9.16 16.08 2.48
CA ARG A 121 8.63 16.76 3.66
C ARG A 121 9.14 16.17 4.97
N VAL A 122 9.73 14.99 4.94
CA VAL A 122 10.31 14.34 6.13
C VAL A 122 11.70 14.91 6.34
N THR A 123 11.87 15.68 7.42
CA THR A 123 13.07 16.51 7.63
C THR A 123 14.27 15.71 8.13
N ASP A 124 14.03 14.78 9.05
CA ASP A 124 15.05 14.06 9.80
C ASP A 124 14.50 12.71 10.29
N GLU A 125 15.36 11.92 10.94
CA GLU A 125 15.04 10.57 11.41
C GLU A 125 13.96 10.56 12.50
N ASP A 126 13.94 11.58 13.36
CA ASP A 126 12.93 11.72 14.42
C ASP A 126 11.55 12.06 13.82
N ASP A 127 11.49 12.94 12.80
CA ASP A 127 10.25 13.21 12.06
C ASP A 127 9.74 11.97 11.33
N ALA A 128 10.64 11.21 10.71
CA ALA A 128 10.27 9.95 10.06
C ALA A 128 9.66 8.98 11.07
N GLN A 129 10.30 8.80 12.22
CA GLN A 129 9.83 7.90 13.27
C GLN A 129 8.49 8.37 13.86
N ARG A 130 8.33 9.66 14.16
CA ARG A 130 7.06 10.23 14.64
C ARG A 130 5.90 9.98 13.68
N ARG A 131 6.12 10.12 12.37
CA ARG A 131 5.09 9.86 11.35
C ARG A 131 4.72 8.39 11.27
N ILE A 132 5.71 7.51 11.34
CA ILE A 132 5.50 6.06 11.40
C ILE A 132 4.66 5.71 12.62
N ASP A 133 5.05 6.17 13.81
CA ASP A 133 4.36 5.84 15.06
C ASP A 133 2.91 6.32 15.04
N ALA A 134 2.68 7.55 14.54
CA ALA A 134 1.32 8.07 14.37
C ALA A 134 0.48 7.20 13.42
N ALA A 135 1.05 6.76 12.30
CA ALA A 135 0.35 5.92 11.33
C ALA A 135 0.04 4.51 11.86
N ILE A 136 0.97 3.92 12.63
CA ILE A 136 0.75 2.62 13.28
C ILE A 136 -0.31 2.74 14.37
N ALA A 137 -0.26 3.78 15.22
CA ALA A 137 -1.27 4.01 16.25
C ALA A 137 -2.68 4.19 15.64
N ASP A 138 -2.81 4.94 14.54
CA ASP A 138 -4.07 5.06 13.81
C ASP A 138 -4.56 3.71 13.24
N LEU A 139 -3.66 2.91 12.66
CA LEU A 139 -3.99 1.58 12.15
C LEU A 139 -4.47 0.63 13.25
N GLU A 140 -3.81 0.64 14.40
CA GLU A 140 -4.17 -0.17 15.57
C GLU A 140 -5.54 0.26 16.14
N ALA A 141 -5.79 1.57 16.23
CA ALA A 141 -7.08 2.12 16.66
C ALA A 141 -8.20 1.69 15.70
N ARG A 142 -7.99 1.80 14.38
CA ARG A 142 -8.95 1.36 13.35
C ARG A 142 -9.21 -0.15 13.42
N SER A 143 -8.16 -0.94 13.57
CA SER A 143 -8.25 -2.41 13.68
C SER A 143 -9.02 -2.83 14.92
N SER A 144 -8.76 -2.17 16.06
CA SER A 144 -9.46 -2.40 17.32
C SER A 144 -10.94 -2.04 17.21
N ALA A 145 -11.26 -0.87 16.65
CA ALA A 145 -12.64 -0.44 16.44
C ALA A 145 -13.42 -1.38 15.50
N LEU A 146 -12.77 -1.86 14.43
CA LEU A 146 -13.36 -2.84 13.52
C LEU A 146 -13.63 -4.17 14.23
N SER A 147 -12.68 -4.66 15.04
CA SER A 147 -12.81 -5.89 15.81
C SER A 147 -14.00 -5.83 16.78
N ILE A 148 -14.15 -4.72 17.51
CA ILE A 148 -15.30 -4.48 18.41
C ILE A 148 -16.62 -4.50 17.62
N LYS A 149 -16.67 -3.78 16.48
CA LYS A 149 -17.87 -3.71 15.64
C LYS A 149 -18.27 -5.08 15.08
N LEU A 150 -17.30 -5.92 14.71
CA LEU A 150 -17.55 -7.26 14.19
C LEU A 150 -18.08 -8.20 15.28
N LYS A 151 -17.52 -8.15 16.50
CA LYS A 151 -18.03 -8.93 17.65
C LYS A 151 -19.49 -8.60 17.95
N LYS A 152 -19.81 -7.31 18.08
CA LYS A 152 -21.20 -6.85 18.31
C LYS A 152 -22.16 -7.32 17.21
N ARG A 153 -21.74 -7.27 15.94
CA ARG A 153 -22.55 -7.78 14.82
C ARG A 153 -22.75 -9.30 14.88
N ALA A 154 -21.77 -10.06 15.34
CA ALA A 154 -21.87 -11.50 15.49
C ALA A 154 -22.87 -11.88 16.61
N GLU A 155 -22.81 -11.20 17.75
CA GLU A 155 -23.74 -11.36 18.87
C GLU A 155 -25.19 -11.06 18.43
N GLN A 156 -25.41 -9.90 17.80
CA GLN A 156 -26.73 -9.53 17.27
C GLN A 156 -27.29 -10.56 16.28
N ARG A 157 -26.43 -11.11 15.41
CA ARG A 157 -26.85 -12.17 14.47
C ARG A 157 -27.19 -13.48 15.19
N ALA A 158 -26.47 -13.82 16.25
CA ALA A 158 -26.76 -15.00 17.07
C ALA A 158 -28.10 -14.84 17.81
N GLU A 159 -28.34 -13.68 18.43
CA GLU A 159 -29.61 -13.34 19.09
C GLU A 159 -30.78 -13.38 18.10
N GLN A 160 -30.64 -12.74 16.93
CA GLN A 160 -31.67 -12.78 15.90
C GLN A 160 -31.96 -14.21 15.42
N ARG A 161 -30.94 -15.05 15.23
CA ARG A 161 -31.12 -16.46 14.87
C ARG A 161 -31.85 -17.25 15.96
N ALA A 162 -31.49 -17.05 17.23
CA ALA A 162 -32.17 -17.71 18.35
C ALA A 162 -33.64 -17.29 18.45
N LEU A 163 -33.94 -16.02 18.19
CA LEU A 163 -35.30 -15.47 18.24
C LEU A 163 -36.17 -15.96 17.06
N HIS A 164 -35.60 -16.10 15.86
CA HIS A 164 -36.29 -16.69 14.71
C HIS A 164 -36.49 -18.20 14.87
N GLY A 165 -35.52 -18.91 15.45
CA GLY A 165 -35.64 -20.34 15.75
C GLY A 165 -36.74 -20.65 16.78
N ARG A 166 -36.89 -19.80 17.80
CA ARG A 166 -37.97 -19.92 18.80
C ARG A 166 -39.37 -19.59 18.27
N LYS A 167 -39.48 -18.83 17.17
CA LYS A 167 -40.78 -18.52 16.53
C LYS A 167 -41.22 -19.55 15.50
N ALA A 168 -40.33 -20.48 15.13
CA ALA A 168 -40.60 -21.54 14.16
C ALA A 168 -40.86 -22.92 14.80
N ALA A 169 -40.83 -23.00 16.14
CA ALA A 169 -41.18 -24.17 16.96
C ALA A 169 -42.47 -23.87 17.74
#